data_AF-A0ABD2FBW8-F1
#
_entry.id   AF-A0ABD2FBW8-F1
#
_cell.length_a   1.000
_cell.length_b   1.000
_cell.length_c   1.000
_cell.angle_alpha   90.00
_cell.angle_beta   90.00
_cell.angle_gamma   90.00
#
_symmetry.space_group_name_H-M   'P 1'
#
loop_
_entity.id
_entity.type
_entity.pdbx_description
1 polymer ?
#
loop_
_entity_poly.entity_id
_entity_poly.type
_entity_poly.pdbx_seq_one_letter_code
_entity_poly.pdbx_strand_id
1 'polypeptide(L)'
;MEFDCESLRRLLGKYKFRDLTVEELKNVNIFFPHFRYSMDTYGNTYNIPIRFWILDSHPFAPPICFLKPTANMGISVGKHVDAQGRIYLPYLQNWSHPKSVIVGLIKEMIAKFQEELPLYSLSSSDEARQVDLLAYIAKITEGVSDINSKSWANHENKTVNKITVVGGGELGIACTLAISAKGIADRLVLLDLSEGTKGGTMDLDIFNLPNVEISKDLSASAHSKVVIFTVNSLGSSQSYLDVVQSNVDLFKALVPVLGHYSQHSVLLVASQPVEIMTYVTWKLSAFPVNQVIGIGCNLDSQRLQYIITNVLKVQTSGKEVWVIGEQGEDKVPTWGGPEVMSHNSQVQLSNRDIMI
;
A
#
# COMPACT_ATOMS: atom_id res chain seq x y z
N MET A 1 39.17 16.11 -3.50
CA MET A 1 39.14 15.15 -2.39
C MET A 1 38.28 13.97 -2.82
N GLU A 2 38.59 12.76 -2.36
CA GLU A 2 38.42 11.53 -3.16
C GLU A 2 36.98 11.17 -3.54
N PHE A 3 36.77 11.04 -4.86
CA PHE A 3 35.88 10.01 -5.41
C PHE A 3 36.76 8.79 -5.71
N ASP A 4 36.50 7.63 -5.09
CA ASP A 4 36.98 6.38 -5.68
C ASP A 4 36.08 5.99 -6.86
N CYS A 5 36.48 6.48 -8.03
CA CYS A 5 35.87 6.17 -9.32
C CYS A 5 36.12 4.72 -9.79
N GLU A 6 36.98 3.94 -9.13
CA GLU A 6 37.43 2.64 -9.62
C GLU A 6 36.41 1.52 -9.38
N SER A 7 35.65 1.61 -8.28
CA SER A 7 34.56 0.65 -8.00
C SER A 7 33.35 0.83 -8.93
N LEU A 8 33.04 2.07 -9.36
CA LEU A 8 32.05 2.35 -10.40
C LEU A 8 32.44 1.72 -11.76
N ARG A 9 33.74 1.60 -12.05
CA ARG A 9 34.27 0.91 -13.24
C ARG A 9 34.15 -0.62 -13.14
N ARG A 10 34.07 -1.20 -11.94
CA ARG A 10 34.07 -2.67 -11.75
C ARG A 10 32.68 -3.31 -11.84
N LEU A 11 31.62 -2.68 -11.32
CA LEU A 11 30.28 -3.32 -11.30
C LEU A 11 29.50 -3.22 -12.62
N LEU A 12 29.75 -2.17 -13.42
CA LEU A 12 29.34 -2.11 -14.84
C LEU A 12 30.18 -3.06 -15.72
N GLY A 13 31.17 -3.74 -15.16
CA GLY A 13 32.21 -4.51 -15.85
C GLY A 13 31.94 -6.01 -16.09
N LYS A 14 30.69 -6.48 -16.00
CA LYS A 14 30.30 -7.85 -16.41
C LYS A 14 29.02 -7.92 -17.27
N TYR A 15 28.99 -7.14 -18.35
CA TYR A 15 28.39 -7.63 -19.61
C TYR A 15 29.47 -8.52 -20.27
N LYS A 16 29.26 -9.74 -20.80
CA LYS A 16 28.21 -10.34 -21.67
C LYS A 16 28.39 -11.91 -21.64
N PHE A 17 27.78 -12.83 -22.40
CA PHE A 17 27.00 -12.84 -23.67
C PHE A 17 26.32 -14.24 -23.88
N ARG A 18 25.24 -14.30 -24.70
CA ARG A 18 24.78 -15.47 -25.52
C ARG A 18 24.22 -16.74 -24.82
N ASP A 19 23.02 -16.66 -24.25
CA ASP A 19 22.21 -17.86 -23.88
C ASP A 19 20.68 -17.69 -24.02
N LEU A 20 20.20 -16.59 -24.64
CA LEU A 20 18.78 -16.31 -24.91
C LEU A 20 17.87 -16.10 -23.67
N THR A 21 18.42 -15.92 -22.47
CA THR A 21 17.61 -15.54 -21.30
C THR A 21 17.31 -14.04 -21.25
N VAL A 22 16.09 -13.69 -20.83
CA VAL A 22 15.65 -12.32 -20.53
C VAL A 22 15.50 -12.19 -19.00
N GLU A 23 16.17 -11.21 -18.39
CA GLU A 23 15.89 -10.73 -17.03
C GLU A 23 15.43 -9.28 -17.12
N GLU A 24 14.34 -8.92 -16.44
CA GLU A 24 13.81 -7.55 -16.40
C GLU A 24 14.37 -6.74 -15.22
N LEU A 25 14.39 -5.42 -15.44
CA LEU A 25 14.67 -4.32 -14.50
C LEU A 25 15.01 -4.66 -13.04
N LYS A 26 16.31 -4.57 -12.72
CA LYS A 26 16.73 -4.20 -11.36
C LYS A 26 16.29 -2.78 -11.05
N ASN A 27 15.32 -2.64 -10.14
CA ASN A 27 14.99 -1.38 -9.48
C ASN A 27 16.26 -0.78 -8.83
N VAL A 28 16.89 0.18 -9.50
CA VAL A 28 18.12 0.85 -9.03
C VAL A 28 17.75 1.85 -7.93
N ASN A 29 17.40 1.32 -6.76
CA ASN A 29 16.98 2.06 -5.57
C ASN A 29 18.20 2.68 -4.85
N ILE A 30 19.06 3.37 -5.61
CA ILE A 30 20.22 4.08 -5.08
C ILE A 30 19.73 5.37 -4.44
N PHE A 31 19.63 5.34 -3.11
CA PHE A 31 19.79 6.56 -2.32
C PHE A 31 21.22 7.04 -2.56
N PHE A 32 21.42 8.30 -2.99
CA PHE A 32 22.74 8.91 -3.06
C PHE A 32 22.97 9.77 -1.79
N PRO A 33 23.45 9.21 -0.66
CA PRO A 33 23.73 9.99 0.56
C PRO A 33 24.88 11.00 0.40
N HIS A 34 25.52 11.03 -0.77
CA HIS A 34 26.60 11.95 -1.14
C HIS A 34 26.21 13.01 -2.17
N PHE A 35 24.91 13.18 -2.50
CA PHE A 35 24.41 14.37 -3.21
C PHE A 35 24.46 15.59 -2.29
N ARG A 36 25.66 16.15 -2.13
CA ARG A 36 25.95 17.36 -1.36
C ARG A 36 26.22 18.50 -2.32
N TYR A 37 25.28 19.44 -2.41
CA TYR A 37 25.46 20.67 -3.19
C TYR A 37 25.95 21.79 -2.27
N SER A 38 27.24 22.12 -2.32
CA SER A 38 27.76 23.32 -1.67
C SER A 38 27.46 24.56 -2.52
N MET A 39 26.72 25.51 -1.96
CA MET A 39 26.43 26.78 -2.64
C MET A 39 27.61 27.75 -2.47
N ASP A 40 28.28 28.10 -3.56
CA ASP A 40 29.56 28.85 -3.56
C ASP A 40 29.42 30.35 -3.20
N THR A 41 28.25 30.77 -2.73
CA THR A 41 27.94 32.15 -2.30
C THR A 41 27.50 32.28 -0.84
N TYR A 42 27.13 31.18 -0.17
CA TYR A 42 26.64 31.21 1.22
C TYR A 42 27.07 30.01 2.09
N GLY A 43 27.87 29.07 1.58
CA GLY A 43 28.47 27.97 2.35
C GLY A 43 27.52 26.86 2.85
N ASN A 44 26.21 27.10 2.85
CA ASN A 44 25.21 26.11 3.24
C ASN A 44 25.06 25.01 2.18
N THR A 45 25.02 23.76 2.63
CA THR A 45 24.83 22.58 1.77
C THR A 45 23.38 22.13 1.83
N TYR A 46 22.67 22.12 0.70
CA TYR A 46 21.30 21.61 0.61
C TYR A 46 21.28 20.19 0.02
N ASN A 47 20.48 19.31 0.63
CA ASN A 47 20.24 17.95 0.15
C ASN A 47 18.87 17.89 -0.54
N ILE A 48 18.87 17.54 -1.82
CA ILE A 48 17.66 17.41 -2.64
C ILE A 48 17.46 15.91 -2.93
N PRO A 49 16.53 15.22 -2.24
CA PRO A 49 16.26 13.81 -2.49
C PRO A 49 15.61 13.60 -3.87
N ILE A 50 16.31 12.90 -4.76
CA ILE A 50 15.88 12.56 -6.13
C ILE A 50 15.82 11.04 -6.30
N ARG A 51 14.82 10.56 -7.05
CA ARG A 51 14.70 9.18 -7.54
C ARG A 51 14.81 9.14 -9.06
N PHE A 52 15.55 8.16 -9.55
CA PHE A 52 15.61 7.80 -10.96
C PHE A 52 14.82 6.50 -11.18
N TRP A 53 13.87 6.53 -12.10
CA TRP A 53 13.22 5.35 -12.65
C TRP A 53 13.91 5.02 -13.98
N ILE A 54 14.59 3.88 -14.03
CA ILE A 54 15.22 3.37 -15.24
C ILE A 54 14.21 2.41 -15.89
N LEU A 55 14.12 2.40 -17.22
CA LEU A 55 13.24 1.54 -18.02
C LEU A 55 14.10 0.52 -18.79
N ASP A 56 13.54 -0.60 -19.27
CA ASP A 56 14.30 -1.60 -20.06
C ASP A 56 14.87 -1.03 -21.37
N SER A 57 14.24 0.02 -21.88
CA SER A 57 14.70 0.79 -23.03
C SER A 57 15.94 1.65 -22.73
N HIS A 58 16.40 1.75 -21.48
CA HIS A 58 17.65 2.39 -21.10
C HIS A 58 18.87 1.53 -21.55
N PRO A 59 19.95 2.13 -22.09
CA PRO A 59 20.26 3.56 -22.12
C PRO A 59 19.68 4.32 -23.31
N PHE A 60 18.97 3.68 -24.24
CA PHE A 60 18.42 4.35 -25.43
C PHE A 60 17.30 5.34 -25.09
N ALA A 61 16.53 5.08 -24.02
CA ALA A 61 15.58 6.01 -23.42
C ALA A 61 16.11 6.71 -22.15
N PRO A 62 15.67 7.95 -21.88
CA PRO A 62 16.01 8.66 -20.64
C PRO A 62 15.36 8.01 -19.41
N PRO A 63 15.99 8.09 -18.23
CA PRO A 63 15.33 7.74 -16.97
C PRO A 63 14.27 8.79 -16.59
N ILE A 64 13.16 8.35 -16.00
CA ILE A 64 12.15 9.27 -15.45
C ILE A 64 12.64 9.73 -14.06
N CYS A 65 12.56 11.02 -13.78
CA CYS A 65 13.17 11.61 -12.58
C CYS A 65 12.12 12.27 -11.70
N PHE A 66 12.18 12.04 -10.38
CA PHE A 66 11.25 12.61 -9.40
C PHE A 66 11.97 13.10 -8.16
N LEU A 67 11.52 14.21 -7.58
CA LEU A 67 11.82 14.59 -6.22
C LEU A 67 11.10 13.66 -5.24
N LYS A 68 11.70 13.44 -4.07
CA LYS A 68 11.05 12.75 -2.94
C LYS A 68 11.18 13.58 -1.66
N PRO A 69 10.36 14.63 -1.49
CA PRO A 69 10.44 15.51 -0.32
C PRO A 69 10.41 14.74 1.01
N THR A 70 11.09 15.28 2.02
CA THR A 70 10.93 14.82 3.40
C THR A 70 9.69 15.47 4.04
N ALA A 71 9.27 15.01 5.22
CA ALA A 71 8.06 15.52 5.89
C ALA A 71 8.03 17.05 6.09
N ASN A 72 9.20 17.68 6.18
CA ASN A 72 9.34 19.13 6.41
C ASN A 72 9.65 19.91 5.12
N MET A 73 9.49 19.29 3.95
CA MET A 73 9.81 19.88 2.64
C MET A 73 8.56 19.95 1.75
N GLY A 74 8.24 21.15 1.23
CA GLY A 74 7.28 21.34 0.15
C GLY A 74 7.98 21.36 -1.22
N ILE A 75 7.24 21.00 -2.28
CA ILE A 75 7.72 21.11 -3.66
C ILE A 75 7.49 22.54 -4.17
N SER A 76 8.54 23.18 -4.67
CA SER A 76 8.44 24.44 -5.40
C SER A 76 8.15 24.12 -6.86
N VAL A 77 6.90 24.28 -7.28
CA VAL A 77 6.49 24.10 -8.68
C VAL A 77 7.15 25.20 -9.52
N GLY A 78 7.85 24.80 -10.56
CA GLY A 78 8.73 25.67 -11.33
C GLY A 78 8.91 25.20 -12.77
N LYS A 79 9.88 25.78 -13.49
CA LYS A 79 10.10 25.45 -14.92
C LYS A 79 10.57 24.02 -15.13
N HIS A 80 11.20 23.44 -14.12
CA HIS A 80 11.85 22.14 -14.17
C HIS A 80 11.18 21.06 -13.32
N VAL A 81 10.10 21.39 -12.60
CA VAL A 81 9.46 20.53 -11.61
C VAL A 81 7.95 20.78 -11.56
N ASP A 82 7.13 19.74 -11.71
CA ASP A 82 5.66 19.83 -11.54
C ASP A 82 5.20 19.65 -10.08
N ALA A 83 3.90 19.81 -9.81
CA ALA A 83 3.31 19.66 -8.48
C ALA A 83 3.46 18.25 -7.88
N GLN A 84 3.71 17.25 -8.72
CA GLN A 84 3.96 15.87 -8.37
C GLN A 84 5.46 15.59 -8.13
N GLY A 85 6.32 16.61 -8.31
CA GLY A 85 7.76 16.52 -8.12
C GLY A 85 8.50 15.88 -9.30
N ARG A 86 7.85 15.65 -10.44
CA ARG A 86 8.51 15.09 -11.62
C ARG A 86 9.41 16.15 -12.25
N ILE A 87 10.62 15.74 -12.60
CA ILE A 87 11.67 16.63 -13.10
C ILE A 87 11.67 16.63 -14.62
N TYR A 88 11.59 17.83 -15.21
CA TYR A 88 11.66 18.06 -16.65
C TYR A 88 12.89 18.93 -16.97
N LEU A 89 13.87 18.33 -17.62
CA LEU A 89 15.09 19.01 -18.08
C LEU A 89 15.23 18.86 -19.59
N PRO A 90 15.77 19.88 -20.30
CA PRO A 90 16.10 19.76 -21.72
C PRO A 90 17.01 18.56 -22.03
N TYR A 91 17.88 18.18 -21.08
CA TYR A 91 18.74 17.00 -21.19
C TYR A 91 17.96 15.66 -21.21
N LEU A 92 16.79 15.59 -20.56
CA LEU A 92 15.90 14.42 -20.64
C LEU A 92 15.13 14.38 -21.95
N GLN A 93 14.71 15.53 -22.47
CA GLN A 93 13.99 15.64 -23.75
C GLN A 93 14.91 15.32 -24.95
N ASN A 94 16.14 15.82 -24.92
CA ASN A 94 17.15 15.62 -25.96
C ASN A 94 18.03 14.39 -25.72
N TRP A 95 17.51 13.38 -25.02
CA TRP A 95 18.28 12.19 -24.66
C TRP A 95 18.64 11.35 -25.88
N SER A 96 19.94 11.13 -26.10
CA SER A 96 20.47 10.37 -27.23
C SER A 96 21.69 9.55 -26.82
N HIS A 97 21.52 8.25 -26.62
CA HIS A 97 22.63 7.34 -26.35
C HIS A 97 23.54 7.19 -27.60
N PRO A 98 24.88 7.21 -27.46
CA PRO A 98 25.69 7.21 -26.23
C PRO A 98 26.09 8.59 -25.70
N LYS A 99 25.60 9.68 -26.28
CA LYS A 99 25.94 11.06 -25.86
C LYS A 99 25.33 11.43 -24.50
N SER A 100 24.10 10.97 -24.27
CA SER A 100 23.36 11.17 -23.02
C SER A 100 23.59 10.01 -22.06
N VAL A 101 24.02 10.32 -20.83
CA VAL A 101 24.27 9.36 -19.76
C VAL A 101 23.84 9.95 -18.41
N ILE A 102 23.54 9.09 -17.43
CA ILE A 102 23.01 9.51 -16.12
C ILE A 102 23.95 10.53 -15.43
N VAL A 103 25.26 10.39 -15.57
CA VAL A 103 26.24 11.35 -15.01
C VAL A 103 26.10 12.76 -15.62
N GLY A 104 25.74 12.87 -16.90
CA GLY A 104 25.49 14.16 -17.54
C GLY A 104 24.16 14.77 -17.11
N LEU A 105 23.12 13.94 -16.99
CA LEU A 105 21.82 14.35 -16.44
C LEU A 105 21.94 14.89 -15.00
N ILE A 106 22.74 14.24 -14.16
CA ILE A 106 23.03 14.70 -12.80
C ILE A 106 23.66 16.09 -12.85
N LYS A 107 24.67 16.32 -13.70
CA LYS A 107 25.31 17.64 -13.87
C LYS A 107 24.31 18.73 -14.29
N GLU A 108 23.38 18.42 -15.20
CA GLU A 108 22.31 19.34 -15.60
C GLU A 108 21.37 19.67 -14.43
N MET A 109 21.01 18.67 -13.61
CA MET A 109 20.22 18.88 -12.39
C MET A 109 20.93 19.81 -11.41
N ILE A 110 22.26 19.71 -11.24
CA ILE A 110 23.02 20.62 -10.35
C ILE A 110 22.87 22.06 -10.86
N ALA A 111 23.17 22.29 -12.15
CA ALA A 111 23.14 23.62 -12.73
C ALA A 111 21.75 24.26 -12.62
N LYS A 112 20.68 23.50 -12.91
CA LYS A 112 19.32 24.04 -12.93
C LYS A 112 18.69 24.19 -11.55
N PHE A 113 18.99 23.31 -10.59
CA PHE A 113 18.50 23.46 -9.21
C PHE A 113 19.33 24.43 -8.36
N GLN A 114 20.47 24.92 -8.86
CA GLN A 114 21.15 26.11 -8.33
C GLN A 114 20.49 27.42 -8.81
N GLU A 115 19.90 27.44 -10.01
CA GLU A 115 19.16 28.60 -10.54
C GLU A 115 17.75 28.73 -9.93
N GLU A 116 17.01 27.61 -9.82
CA GLU A 116 15.63 27.54 -9.32
C GLU A 116 15.51 26.39 -8.29
N LEU A 117 15.44 26.72 -6.99
CA LEU A 117 15.38 25.71 -5.93
C LEU A 117 14.06 24.92 -6.01
N PRO A 118 14.10 23.58 -6.15
CA PRO A 118 12.90 22.78 -6.40
C PRO A 118 12.12 22.40 -5.13
N LEU A 119 12.65 22.73 -3.95
CA LEU A 119 12.07 22.39 -2.64
C LEU A 119 12.20 23.60 -1.68
N TYR A 120 11.21 23.78 -0.81
CA TYR A 120 11.22 24.76 0.27
C TYR A 120 10.92 24.08 1.63
N SER A 121 11.30 24.72 2.74
CA SER A 121 11.01 24.21 4.09
C SER A 121 9.63 24.66 4.58
N LEU A 122 8.85 23.74 5.14
CA LEU A 122 7.61 24.05 5.84
C LEU A 122 7.92 24.47 7.30
N SER A 123 7.30 25.56 7.77
CA SER A 123 7.44 26.03 9.16
C SER A 123 6.44 25.33 10.08
N SER A 124 6.79 25.15 11.35
CA SER A 124 5.98 24.51 12.41
C SER A 124 4.75 25.31 12.87
N SER A 125 4.18 26.14 11.99
CA SER A 125 3.05 27.04 12.25
C SER A 125 1.69 26.44 11.86
N ASP A 126 1.68 25.35 11.09
CA ASP A 126 0.42 24.70 10.65
C ASP A 126 -0.16 23.74 11.70
N GLU A 127 0.65 23.27 12.66
CA GLU A 127 0.18 22.44 13.80
C GLU A 127 -0.81 23.21 14.69
N ALA A 128 -0.58 24.51 14.91
CA ALA A 128 -1.41 25.34 15.79
C ALA A 128 -2.87 25.46 15.29
N ARG A 129 -3.08 25.62 13.97
CA ARG A 129 -4.43 25.70 13.39
C ARG A 129 -5.22 24.41 13.53
N GLN A 130 -4.53 23.27 13.62
CA GLN A 130 -5.16 21.96 13.76
C GLN A 130 -5.65 21.70 15.19
N VAL A 131 -4.99 22.29 16.20
CA VAL A 131 -5.39 22.21 17.62
C VAL A 131 -6.65 23.04 17.91
N ASP A 132 -6.72 24.29 17.42
CA ASP A 132 -7.89 25.16 17.64
C ASP A 132 -9.18 24.56 17.03
N LEU A 133 -9.06 23.90 15.88
CA LEU A 133 -10.18 23.27 15.18
C LEU A 133 -10.76 22.08 15.98
N LEU A 134 -9.90 21.31 16.66
CA LEU A 134 -10.31 20.22 17.54
C LEU A 134 -10.97 20.74 18.83
N ALA A 135 -10.46 21.83 19.40
CA ALA A 135 -11.06 22.47 20.58
C ALA A 135 -12.47 23.03 20.31
N TYR A 136 -12.72 23.54 19.10
CA TYR A 136 -14.04 24.00 18.67
C TYR A 136 -15.05 22.84 18.56
N ILE A 137 -14.63 21.70 18.00
CA ILE A 137 -15.47 20.51 17.85
C ILE A 137 -15.86 19.91 19.21
N ALA A 138 -14.93 19.87 20.18
CA ALA A 138 -15.22 19.39 21.53
C ALA A 138 -16.37 20.18 22.20
N LYS A 139 -16.34 21.51 22.09
CA LYS A 139 -17.35 22.42 22.68
C LYS A 139 -18.78 22.24 22.14
N ILE A 140 -18.93 21.73 20.92
CA ILE A 140 -20.26 21.45 20.33
C ILE A 140 -20.82 20.12 20.86
N THR A 141 -19.95 19.21 21.33
CA THR A 141 -20.32 17.84 21.71
C THR A 141 -20.84 17.75 23.15
N GLU A 142 -20.44 18.65 24.05
CA GLU A 142 -20.88 18.67 25.47
C GLU A 142 -22.35 19.14 25.66
N GLY A 143 -23.01 19.64 24.61
CA GLY A 143 -24.30 20.34 24.71
C GLY A 143 -25.57 19.48 24.78
N VAL A 144 -25.49 18.14 24.69
CA VAL A 144 -26.68 17.26 24.63
C VAL A 144 -26.48 15.98 25.45
N SER A 145 -26.72 16.04 26.77
CA SER A 145 -26.90 14.82 27.58
C SER A 145 -27.71 15.07 28.87
N ASP A 146 -29.02 15.25 28.73
CA ASP A 146 -29.98 15.09 29.82
C ASP A 146 -31.12 14.17 29.36
N ILE A 147 -31.26 13.01 30.01
CA ILE A 147 -32.51 12.32 30.40
C ILE A 147 -32.22 10.86 30.82
N ASN A 148 -32.57 10.56 32.07
CA ASN A 148 -32.85 9.25 32.68
C ASN A 148 -31.80 8.12 32.63
N SER A 149 -31.01 8.05 33.70
CA SER A 149 -30.46 6.77 34.19
C SER A 149 -31.42 6.11 35.22
N LYS A 150 -31.69 4.80 35.09
CA LYS A 150 -32.10 3.94 36.23
C LYS A 150 -32.08 2.43 35.93
N SER A 151 -31.15 1.70 36.56
CA SER A 151 -31.19 0.25 36.90
C SER A 151 -31.21 -0.75 35.71
N TRP A 152 -30.73 -2.00 35.74
CA TRP A 152 -29.98 -2.89 36.66
C TRP A 152 -29.30 -3.95 35.74
N ALA A 153 -28.19 -4.65 36.04
CA ALA A 153 -27.18 -4.56 37.10
C ALA A 153 -25.88 -5.27 36.61
N ASN A 154 -25.08 -5.85 37.51
CA ASN A 154 -23.83 -6.58 37.24
C ASN A 154 -23.92 -7.65 36.13
N HIS A 155 -23.11 -7.48 35.08
CA HIS A 155 -22.52 -8.61 34.35
C HIS A 155 -20.99 -8.48 34.41
N GLU A 156 -20.31 -9.59 34.67
CA GLU A 156 -18.84 -9.66 34.54
C GLU A 156 -18.44 -9.23 33.14
N ASN A 157 -17.42 -8.37 33.04
CA ASN A 157 -17.12 -7.63 31.81
C ASN A 157 -16.38 -8.50 30.77
N LYS A 158 -17.04 -9.56 30.30
CA LYS A 158 -16.54 -10.46 29.26
C LYS A 158 -16.44 -9.67 27.95
N THR A 159 -15.21 -9.35 27.53
CA THR A 159 -14.99 -8.54 26.32
C THR A 159 -15.49 -9.27 25.07
N VAL A 160 -16.66 -8.86 24.58
CA VAL A 160 -17.33 -9.46 23.40
C VAL A 160 -16.39 -9.43 22.20
N ASN A 161 -16.14 -10.58 21.58
CA ASN A 161 -15.38 -10.69 20.33
C ASN A 161 -16.28 -10.26 19.17
N LYS A 162 -16.44 -8.96 19.01
CA LYS A 162 -17.22 -8.36 17.92
C LYS A 162 -16.36 -8.19 16.67
N ILE A 163 -16.88 -8.60 15.51
CA ILE A 163 -16.26 -8.38 14.19
C ILE A 163 -17.25 -7.65 13.30
N THR A 164 -16.76 -6.70 12.49
CA THR A 164 -17.55 -6.05 11.44
C THR A 164 -16.97 -6.40 10.07
N VAL A 165 -17.84 -6.75 9.11
CA VAL A 165 -17.53 -6.87 7.68
C VAL A 165 -18.20 -5.71 6.95
N VAL A 166 -17.44 -4.99 6.14
CA VAL A 166 -17.90 -3.81 5.39
C VAL A 166 -18.06 -4.21 3.92
N GLY A 167 -19.30 -4.19 3.45
CA GLY A 167 -19.73 -4.45 2.07
C GLY A 167 -20.52 -5.76 1.89
N GLY A 168 -21.77 -5.68 1.45
CA GLY A 168 -22.61 -6.83 1.07
C GLY A 168 -22.29 -7.48 -0.29
N GLY A 169 -21.03 -7.40 -0.76
CA GLY A 169 -20.58 -8.08 -1.98
C GLY A 169 -20.25 -9.55 -1.75
N GLU A 170 -20.04 -10.33 -2.81
CA GLU A 170 -19.75 -11.78 -2.74
C GLU A 170 -18.67 -12.13 -1.71
N LEU A 171 -17.57 -11.36 -1.69
CA LEU A 171 -16.48 -11.53 -0.71
C LEU A 171 -16.95 -11.26 0.72
N GLY A 172 -17.74 -10.21 0.95
CA GLY A 172 -18.29 -9.88 2.27
C GLY A 172 -19.30 -10.90 2.78
N ILE A 173 -20.14 -11.45 1.90
CA ILE A 173 -21.05 -12.57 2.21
C ILE A 173 -20.23 -13.82 2.57
N ALA A 174 -19.24 -14.18 1.76
CA ALA A 174 -18.36 -15.32 2.01
C ALA A 174 -17.58 -15.18 3.32
N CYS A 175 -17.03 -13.99 3.61
CA CYS A 175 -16.41 -13.68 4.90
C CYS A 175 -17.41 -13.84 6.06
N THR A 176 -18.61 -13.30 5.93
CA THR A 176 -19.65 -13.36 6.98
C THR A 176 -20.03 -14.80 7.30
N LEU A 177 -20.31 -15.61 6.26
CA LEU A 177 -20.60 -17.04 6.40
C LEU A 177 -19.43 -17.81 7.02
N ALA A 178 -18.19 -17.56 6.56
CA ALA A 178 -17.01 -18.26 7.07
C ALA A 178 -16.70 -17.92 8.54
N ILE A 179 -16.93 -16.68 8.97
CA ILE A 179 -16.74 -16.24 10.36
C ILE A 179 -17.84 -16.85 11.25
N SER A 180 -19.10 -16.79 10.80
CA SER A 180 -20.25 -17.38 11.50
C SER A 180 -20.10 -18.90 11.66
N ALA A 181 -19.78 -19.63 10.58
CA ALA A 181 -19.61 -21.08 10.60
C ALA A 181 -18.43 -21.56 11.46
N LYS A 182 -17.38 -20.73 11.63
CA LYS A 182 -16.25 -21.02 12.53
C LYS A 182 -16.52 -20.66 14.00
N GLY A 183 -17.59 -19.93 14.32
CA GLY A 183 -17.95 -19.54 15.68
C GLY A 183 -16.91 -18.66 16.40
N ILE A 184 -16.06 -17.93 15.65
CA ILE A 184 -14.95 -17.15 16.22
C ILE A 184 -15.33 -15.76 16.73
N ALA A 185 -16.57 -15.32 16.50
CA ALA A 185 -17.09 -14.03 16.92
C ALA A 185 -18.31 -14.22 17.83
N ASP A 186 -18.35 -13.51 18.96
CA ASP A 186 -19.52 -13.45 19.84
C ASP A 186 -20.64 -12.58 19.21
N ARG A 187 -20.28 -11.64 18.32
CA ARG A 187 -21.20 -10.83 17.52
C ARG A 187 -20.55 -10.47 16.18
N LEU A 188 -21.28 -10.63 15.09
CA LEU A 188 -20.82 -10.34 13.74
C LEU A 188 -21.76 -9.31 13.11
N VAL A 189 -21.20 -8.23 12.54
CA VAL A 189 -21.97 -7.19 11.87
C VAL A 189 -21.59 -7.13 10.41
N LEU A 190 -22.56 -7.24 9.50
CA LEU A 190 -22.39 -6.98 8.08
C LEU A 190 -22.97 -5.61 7.74
N LEU A 191 -22.10 -4.69 7.33
CA LEU A 191 -22.50 -3.37 6.83
C LEU A 191 -22.76 -3.44 5.32
N ASP A 192 -24.03 -3.47 4.91
CA ASP A 192 -24.41 -3.41 3.51
C ASP A 192 -24.65 -1.97 3.05
N LEU A 193 -23.57 -1.37 2.57
CA LEU A 193 -23.53 0.01 2.06
C LEU A 193 -24.03 0.12 0.61
N SER A 194 -24.72 -0.89 0.07
CA SER A 194 -25.26 -0.83 -1.29
C SER A 194 -26.69 -0.26 -1.34
N GLU A 195 -26.93 0.58 -2.34
CA GLU A 195 -28.21 1.29 -2.58
C GLU A 195 -29.37 0.33 -2.94
N GLY A 196 -29.06 -0.87 -3.47
CA GLY A 196 -30.04 -1.89 -3.84
C GLY A 196 -29.82 -3.19 -3.08
N THR A 197 -30.90 -3.90 -2.74
CA THR A 197 -30.84 -5.20 -2.07
C THR A 197 -30.16 -6.23 -2.96
N LYS A 198 -28.97 -6.69 -2.57
CA LYS A 198 -28.30 -7.82 -3.22
C LYS A 198 -28.90 -9.12 -2.72
N GLY A 199 -29.10 -10.10 -3.60
CA GLY A 199 -29.64 -11.42 -3.23
C GLY A 199 -28.90 -12.03 -2.03
N GLY A 200 -27.57 -11.98 -2.04
CA GLY A 200 -26.77 -12.51 -0.93
C GLY A 200 -27.00 -11.86 0.45
N THR A 201 -27.32 -10.57 0.55
CA THR A 201 -27.65 -9.97 1.86
C THR A 201 -29.07 -10.30 2.30
N MET A 202 -30.01 -10.43 1.35
CA MET A 202 -31.35 -10.94 1.61
C MET A 202 -31.34 -12.42 2.05
N ASP A 203 -30.49 -13.25 1.43
CA ASP A 203 -30.32 -14.66 1.80
C ASP A 203 -29.79 -14.82 3.22
N LEU A 204 -28.82 -13.99 3.65
CA LEU A 204 -28.33 -13.99 5.04
C LEU A 204 -29.41 -13.59 6.06
N ASP A 205 -30.29 -12.65 5.70
CA ASP A 205 -31.42 -12.22 6.53
C ASP A 205 -32.46 -13.35 6.65
N ILE A 206 -32.77 -14.02 5.53
CA ILE A 206 -33.64 -15.21 5.48
C ILE A 206 -33.06 -16.37 6.30
N PHE A 207 -31.74 -16.59 6.27
CA PHE A 207 -31.08 -17.61 7.08
C PHE A 207 -31.08 -17.27 8.59
N ASN A 208 -31.27 -16.00 8.96
CA ASN A 208 -31.34 -15.52 10.35
C ASN A 208 -30.21 -16.09 11.22
N LEU A 209 -28.97 -15.93 10.75
CA LEU A 209 -27.81 -16.58 11.34
C LEU A 209 -27.56 -16.10 12.79
N PRO A 210 -27.26 -17.02 13.73
CA PRO A 210 -27.07 -16.66 15.13
C PRO A 210 -25.89 -15.68 15.28
N ASN A 211 -26.11 -14.64 16.08
CA ASN A 211 -25.15 -13.57 16.38
C ASN A 211 -24.72 -12.72 15.17
N VAL A 212 -25.40 -12.82 14.01
CA VAL A 212 -25.16 -11.98 12.83
C VAL A 212 -26.19 -10.85 12.77
N GLU A 213 -25.72 -9.64 12.54
CA GLU A 213 -26.52 -8.42 12.41
C GLU A 213 -26.22 -7.77 11.06
N ILE A 214 -27.24 -7.60 10.23
CA ILE A 214 -27.12 -6.89 8.94
C ILE A 214 -27.61 -5.46 9.16
N SER A 215 -26.79 -4.47 8.84
CA SER A 215 -27.11 -3.06 9.03
C SER A 215 -26.64 -2.20 7.85
N LYS A 216 -27.32 -1.08 7.64
CA LYS A 216 -26.85 0.00 6.76
C LYS A 216 -26.21 1.17 7.54
N ASP A 217 -26.42 1.23 8.85
CA ASP A 217 -25.86 2.27 9.72
C ASP A 217 -24.46 1.88 10.21
N LEU A 218 -23.49 2.76 9.95
CA LEU A 218 -22.10 2.64 10.41
C LEU A 218 -21.97 2.55 11.94
N SER A 219 -22.92 3.10 12.70
CA SER A 219 -22.93 3.01 14.17
C SER A 219 -22.98 1.57 14.68
N ALA A 220 -23.56 0.65 13.90
CA ALA A 220 -23.58 -0.78 14.22
C ALA A 220 -22.17 -1.39 14.28
N SER A 221 -21.13 -0.74 13.73
CA SER A 221 -19.73 -1.17 13.87
C SER A 221 -19.07 -0.83 15.22
N ALA A 222 -19.75 -0.15 16.15
CA ALA A 222 -19.14 0.32 17.40
C ALA A 222 -18.57 -0.80 18.26
N HIS A 223 -17.38 -0.57 18.83
CA HIS A 223 -16.65 -1.51 19.69
C HIS A 223 -16.29 -2.87 19.06
N SER A 224 -16.09 -2.91 17.74
CA SER A 224 -15.55 -4.09 17.06
C SER A 224 -14.06 -4.27 17.35
N LYS A 225 -13.60 -5.52 17.52
CA LYS A 225 -12.18 -5.88 17.66
C LYS A 225 -11.49 -5.96 16.29
N VAL A 226 -12.23 -6.34 15.25
CA VAL A 226 -11.75 -6.38 13.86
C VAL A 226 -12.80 -5.75 12.93
N VAL A 227 -12.36 -4.92 11.99
CA VAL A 227 -13.18 -4.33 10.92
C VAL A 227 -12.59 -4.74 9.59
N ILE A 228 -13.34 -5.49 8.78
CA ILE A 228 -12.89 -6.09 7.52
C ILE A 228 -13.47 -5.30 6.35
N PHE A 229 -12.63 -4.69 5.53
CA PHE A 229 -13.04 -3.93 4.34
C PHE A 229 -13.07 -4.83 3.10
N THR A 230 -14.27 -5.05 2.54
CA THR A 230 -14.48 -5.81 1.30
C THR A 230 -15.18 -5.00 0.19
N VAL A 231 -15.44 -3.71 0.44
CA VAL A 231 -16.10 -2.81 -0.50
C VAL A 231 -15.19 -2.42 -1.67
N ASN A 232 -15.71 -2.46 -2.89
CA ASN A 232 -15.07 -1.91 -4.08
C ASN A 232 -16.12 -1.17 -4.91
N SER A 233 -15.76 0.02 -5.40
CA SER A 233 -16.52 0.83 -6.34
C SER A 233 -16.13 0.47 -7.78
N LEU A 234 -16.75 -0.60 -8.29
CA LEU A 234 -16.60 -1.08 -9.67
C LEU A 234 -17.64 -0.43 -10.59
N GLY A 235 -17.69 0.91 -10.59
CA GLY A 235 -18.63 1.69 -11.39
C GLY A 235 -18.33 1.63 -12.90
N SER A 236 -18.90 2.55 -13.68
CA SER A 236 -18.65 2.70 -15.13
C SER A 236 -17.27 3.32 -15.44
N SER A 237 -16.25 2.90 -14.71
CA SER A 237 -14.87 3.38 -14.78
C SER A 237 -14.18 2.86 -16.05
N GLN A 238 -13.53 3.75 -16.79
CA GLN A 238 -12.88 3.40 -18.07
C GLN A 238 -11.39 3.04 -17.89
N SER A 239 -10.76 3.45 -16.78
CA SER A 239 -9.35 3.14 -16.50
C SER A 239 -9.12 2.60 -15.08
N TYR A 240 -7.98 1.93 -14.90
CA TYR A 240 -7.50 1.46 -13.59
C TYR A 240 -7.40 2.59 -12.55
N LEU A 241 -6.93 3.77 -12.97
CA LEU A 241 -6.82 4.94 -12.08
C LEU A 241 -8.18 5.44 -11.60
N ASP A 242 -9.21 5.39 -12.45
CA ASP A 242 -10.58 5.77 -12.06
C ASP A 242 -11.15 4.80 -11.02
N VAL A 243 -10.87 3.49 -11.14
CA VAL A 243 -11.26 2.48 -10.15
C VAL A 243 -10.55 2.73 -8.82
N VAL A 244 -9.23 2.95 -8.83
CA VAL A 244 -8.46 3.28 -7.61
C VAL A 244 -8.98 4.57 -6.97
N GLN A 245 -9.21 5.62 -7.75
CA GLN A 245 -9.71 6.90 -7.24
C GLN A 245 -11.12 6.76 -6.63
N SER A 246 -12.02 6.02 -7.29
CA SER A 246 -13.36 5.76 -6.75
C SER A 246 -13.32 4.95 -5.44
N ASN A 247 -12.41 3.98 -5.34
CA ASN A 247 -12.17 3.24 -4.09
C ASN A 247 -11.59 4.14 -2.99
N VAL A 248 -10.66 5.04 -3.33
CA VAL A 248 -10.10 6.03 -2.40
C VAL A 248 -11.19 6.95 -1.85
N ASP A 249 -12.09 7.45 -2.70
CA ASP A 249 -13.15 8.36 -2.27
C ASP A 249 -14.21 7.67 -1.41
N LEU A 250 -14.53 6.41 -1.71
CA LEU A 250 -15.33 5.56 -0.82
C LEU A 250 -14.65 5.37 0.56
N PHE A 251 -13.34 5.13 0.58
CA PHE A 251 -12.59 4.95 1.83
C PHE A 251 -12.48 6.24 2.65
N LYS A 252 -12.39 7.42 2.02
CA LYS A 252 -12.43 8.73 2.71
C LYS A 252 -13.71 8.91 3.53
N ALA A 253 -14.85 8.43 3.04
CA ALA A 253 -16.11 8.49 3.76
C ALA A 253 -16.19 7.46 4.91
N LEU A 254 -15.67 6.25 4.70
CA LEU A 254 -15.89 5.12 5.62
C LEU A 254 -14.82 4.99 6.71
N VAL A 255 -13.53 5.08 6.35
CA VAL A 255 -12.44 4.73 7.28
C VAL A 255 -12.40 5.63 8.52
N PRO A 256 -12.54 6.97 8.44
CA PRO A 256 -12.51 7.82 9.63
C PRO A 256 -13.68 7.54 10.58
N VAL A 257 -14.88 7.28 10.03
CA VAL A 257 -16.11 7.02 10.82
C VAL A 257 -16.03 5.67 11.51
N LEU A 258 -15.63 4.61 10.79
CA LEU A 258 -15.46 3.27 11.36
C LEU A 258 -14.30 3.23 12.39
N GLY A 259 -13.23 3.97 12.13
CA GLY A 259 -12.12 4.17 13.07
C GLY A 259 -12.56 4.88 14.36
N HIS A 260 -13.42 5.91 14.25
CA HIS A 260 -13.99 6.61 15.40
C HIS A 260 -14.86 5.70 16.27
N TYR A 261 -15.72 4.87 15.66
CA TYR A 261 -16.57 3.91 16.37
C TYR A 261 -15.78 2.73 16.99
N SER A 262 -14.58 2.43 16.50
CA SER A 262 -13.77 1.27 16.91
C SER A 262 -12.27 1.59 16.99
N GLN A 263 -11.90 2.56 17.83
CA GLN A 263 -10.56 3.15 17.98
C GLN A 263 -9.42 2.17 18.38
N HIS A 264 -9.77 0.95 18.80
CA HIS A 264 -8.80 -0.09 19.20
C HIS A 264 -8.88 -1.35 18.32
N SER A 265 -9.60 -1.27 17.19
CA SER A 265 -9.76 -2.39 16.26
C SER A 265 -8.52 -2.64 15.40
N VAL A 266 -8.43 -3.85 14.85
CA VAL A 266 -7.60 -4.14 13.68
C VAL A 266 -8.43 -3.94 12.42
N LEU A 267 -7.95 -3.10 11.52
CA LEU A 267 -8.53 -2.87 10.19
C LEU A 267 -7.91 -3.87 9.20
N LEU A 268 -8.69 -4.84 8.75
CA LEU A 268 -8.26 -5.86 7.78
C LEU A 268 -8.78 -5.47 6.39
N VAL A 269 -7.90 -5.24 5.43
CA VAL A 269 -8.25 -4.74 4.10
C VAL A 269 -8.18 -5.86 3.06
N ALA A 270 -9.30 -6.09 2.39
CA ALA A 270 -9.45 -7.03 1.27
C ALA A 270 -10.00 -6.38 -0.01
N SER A 271 -10.41 -5.11 0.06
CA SER A 271 -10.66 -4.25 -1.09
C SER A 271 -9.42 -4.11 -1.98
N GLN A 272 -9.61 -4.03 -3.29
CA GLN A 272 -8.55 -4.04 -4.30
C GLN A 272 -8.30 -2.65 -4.90
N PRO A 273 -7.09 -2.37 -5.43
CA PRO A 273 -5.85 -3.15 -5.26
C PRO A 273 -5.36 -3.08 -3.80
N VAL A 274 -5.08 -4.24 -3.20
CA VAL A 274 -5.08 -4.38 -1.74
C VAL A 274 -3.93 -3.63 -1.06
N GLU A 275 -2.78 -3.54 -1.72
CA GLU A 275 -1.61 -2.81 -1.24
C GLU A 275 -1.90 -1.30 -1.13
N ILE A 276 -2.49 -0.72 -2.18
CA ILE A 276 -2.88 0.69 -2.22
C ILE A 276 -3.99 0.96 -1.21
N MET A 277 -5.04 0.13 -1.18
CA MET A 277 -6.16 0.33 -0.27
C MET A 277 -5.77 0.13 1.20
N THR A 278 -4.79 -0.72 1.50
CA THR A 278 -4.19 -0.85 2.84
C THR A 278 -3.46 0.43 3.24
N TYR A 279 -2.62 0.97 2.35
CA TYR A 279 -1.93 2.24 2.59
C TYR A 279 -2.91 3.40 2.80
N VAL A 280 -3.96 3.49 1.97
CA VAL A 280 -5.03 4.49 2.08
C VAL A 280 -5.77 4.35 3.40
N THR A 281 -6.12 3.13 3.81
CA THR A 281 -6.74 2.86 5.12
C THR A 281 -5.86 3.31 6.28
N TRP A 282 -4.56 3.03 6.23
CA TRP A 282 -3.61 3.47 7.24
C TRP A 282 -3.54 5.00 7.34
N LYS A 283 -3.50 5.70 6.20
CA LYS A 283 -3.48 7.18 6.18
C LYS A 283 -4.79 7.81 6.65
N LEU A 284 -5.94 7.24 6.34
CA LEU A 284 -7.25 7.80 6.70
C LEU A 284 -7.70 7.47 8.12
N SER A 285 -7.27 6.33 8.68
CA SER A 285 -7.61 5.92 10.06
C SER A 285 -6.75 6.61 11.11
N ALA A 286 -5.54 7.07 10.74
CA ALA A 286 -4.48 7.49 11.67
C ALA A 286 -4.08 6.41 12.70
N PHE A 287 -4.41 5.13 12.45
CA PHE A 287 -4.05 4.02 13.33
C PHE A 287 -2.55 3.70 13.22
N PRO A 288 -1.94 3.11 14.27
CA PRO A 288 -0.58 2.59 14.19
C PRO A 288 -0.49 1.42 13.20
N VAL A 289 0.68 1.25 12.59
CA VAL A 289 0.90 0.30 11.47
C VAL A 289 0.56 -1.16 11.81
N ASN A 290 0.65 -1.56 13.07
CA ASN A 290 0.31 -2.91 13.53
C ASN A 290 -1.20 -3.17 13.67
N GLN A 291 -2.05 -2.16 13.44
CA GLN A 291 -3.52 -2.26 13.44
C GLN A 291 -4.13 -2.16 12.04
N VAL A 292 -3.35 -1.98 10.97
CA VAL A 292 -3.86 -1.93 9.60
C VAL A 292 -3.15 -2.96 8.73
N ILE A 293 -3.89 -3.99 8.31
CA ILE A 293 -3.34 -5.20 7.69
C ILE A 293 -4.06 -5.43 6.36
N GLY A 294 -3.32 -5.52 5.26
CA GLY A 294 -3.84 -6.01 3.99
C GLY A 294 -3.79 -7.53 3.93
N ILE A 295 -4.78 -8.19 3.31
CA ILE A 295 -4.73 -9.65 3.14
C ILE A 295 -3.60 -10.11 2.19
N GLY A 296 -3.18 -9.23 1.26
CA GLY A 296 -2.08 -9.44 0.31
C GLY A 296 -2.10 -10.81 -0.37
N CYS A 297 -0.90 -11.36 -0.58
CA CYS A 297 -0.69 -12.66 -1.21
C CYS A 297 -0.93 -13.88 -0.30
N ASN A 298 -1.71 -13.76 0.80
CA ASN A 298 -2.04 -14.91 1.65
C ASN A 298 -2.81 -16.00 0.89
N LEU A 299 -3.81 -15.60 0.08
CA LEU A 299 -4.56 -16.55 -0.75
C LEU A 299 -3.70 -17.14 -1.87
N ASP A 300 -2.82 -16.35 -2.46
CA ASP A 300 -1.89 -16.79 -3.51
C ASP A 300 -0.88 -17.81 -2.97
N SER A 301 -0.37 -17.62 -1.76
CA SER A 301 0.48 -18.59 -1.04
C SER A 301 -0.25 -19.92 -0.82
N GLN A 302 -1.49 -19.88 -0.32
CA GLN A 302 -2.30 -21.09 -0.12
C GLN A 302 -2.63 -21.81 -1.44
N ARG A 303 -2.89 -21.06 -2.53
CA ARG A 303 -3.10 -21.61 -3.88
C ARG A 303 -1.84 -22.31 -4.41
N LEU A 304 -0.67 -21.69 -4.28
CA LEU A 304 0.59 -22.27 -4.71
C LEU A 304 0.93 -23.54 -3.91
N GLN A 305 0.77 -23.50 -2.57
CA GLN A 305 0.92 -24.65 -1.69
C GLN A 305 -0.02 -25.81 -2.11
N TYR A 306 -1.28 -25.51 -2.43
CA TYR A 306 -2.25 -26.50 -2.91
C TYR A 306 -1.84 -27.12 -4.25
N ILE A 307 -1.38 -26.33 -5.22
CA ILE A 307 -0.91 -26.83 -6.53
C ILE A 307 0.26 -27.80 -6.34
N ILE A 308 1.27 -27.42 -5.54
CA ILE A 308 2.45 -28.23 -5.30
C ILE A 308 2.10 -29.55 -4.60
N THR A 309 1.24 -29.48 -3.58
CA THR A 309 0.89 -30.64 -2.73
C THR A 309 -0.08 -31.60 -3.44
N ASN A 310 -1.13 -31.07 -4.09
CA ASN A 310 -2.25 -31.87 -4.58
C ASN A 310 -2.21 -32.14 -6.09
N VAL A 311 -1.77 -31.17 -6.90
CA VAL A 311 -1.72 -31.31 -8.37
C VAL A 311 -0.42 -31.97 -8.80
N LEU A 312 0.72 -31.47 -8.31
CA LEU A 312 2.04 -32.03 -8.62
C LEU A 312 2.39 -33.26 -7.75
N LYS A 313 1.61 -33.52 -6.69
CA LYS A 313 1.81 -34.63 -5.73
C LYS A 313 3.23 -34.68 -5.13
N VAL A 314 3.87 -33.52 -5.01
CA VAL A 314 5.20 -33.41 -4.41
C VAL A 314 5.03 -33.46 -2.90
N GLN A 315 5.73 -34.40 -2.23
CA GLN A 315 5.90 -34.32 -0.79
C GLN A 315 6.74 -33.09 -0.45
N THR A 316 6.08 -32.03 0.00
CA THR A 316 6.74 -30.93 0.69
C THR A 316 7.21 -31.45 2.05
N SER A 317 8.53 -31.53 2.26
CA SER A 317 9.14 -32.04 3.50
C SER A 317 9.01 -31.04 4.65
N GLY A 318 7.79 -30.59 4.96
CA GLY A 318 7.51 -29.50 5.90
C GLY A 318 7.91 -28.10 5.41
N LYS A 319 8.35 -27.95 4.16
CA LYS A 319 8.67 -26.64 3.56
C LYS A 319 7.39 -25.96 3.08
N GLU A 320 7.03 -24.86 3.74
CA GLU A 320 5.96 -23.96 3.31
C GLU A 320 6.39 -23.13 2.09
N VAL A 321 5.42 -22.76 1.25
CA VAL A 321 5.63 -21.92 0.08
C VAL A 321 4.86 -20.62 0.21
N TRP A 322 5.56 -19.51 0.01
CA TRP A 322 5.08 -18.16 0.25
C TRP A 322 5.13 -17.35 -1.03
N VAL A 323 4.00 -16.78 -1.43
CA VAL A 323 3.95 -15.74 -2.47
C VAL A 323 4.00 -14.38 -1.76
N ILE A 324 4.93 -13.53 -2.19
CA ILE A 324 5.12 -12.18 -1.67
C ILE A 324 5.15 -11.17 -2.82
N GLY A 325 4.96 -9.88 -2.53
CA GLY A 325 4.86 -8.83 -3.55
C GLY A 325 3.45 -8.26 -3.67
N GLU A 326 3.20 -7.56 -4.77
CA GLU A 326 1.90 -6.95 -5.09
C GLU A 326 0.91 -8.01 -5.58
N GLN A 327 -0.39 -7.84 -5.30
CA GLN A 327 -1.44 -8.70 -5.84
C GLN A 327 -1.72 -8.42 -7.33
N GLY A 328 -0.71 -8.62 -8.19
CA GLY A 328 -0.76 -8.45 -9.64
C GLY A 328 0.09 -9.49 -10.38
N GLU A 329 0.76 -9.05 -11.45
CA GLU A 329 1.74 -9.85 -12.20
C GLU A 329 3.12 -9.89 -11.47
N ASP A 330 3.45 -8.86 -10.68
CA ASP A 330 4.69 -8.72 -9.90
C ASP A 330 4.77 -9.62 -8.63
N LYS A 331 4.22 -10.84 -8.69
CA LYS A 331 4.21 -11.81 -7.57
C LYS A 331 5.48 -12.65 -7.56
N VAL A 332 6.13 -12.75 -6.40
CA VAL A 332 7.36 -13.52 -6.21
C VAL A 332 7.10 -14.77 -5.36
N PRO A 333 7.20 -15.99 -5.91
CA PRO A 333 7.17 -17.22 -5.13
C PRO A 333 8.50 -17.46 -4.40
N THR A 334 8.42 -17.84 -3.14
CA THR A 334 9.57 -18.08 -2.24
C THR A 334 9.34 -19.34 -1.40
N TRP A 335 10.43 -19.98 -0.97
CA TRP A 335 10.38 -21.21 -0.17
C TRP A 335 10.79 -20.93 1.27
N GLY A 336 10.03 -21.43 2.23
CA GLY A 336 10.37 -21.36 3.66
C GLY A 336 11.51 -22.31 4.02
N GLY A 337 12.67 -21.76 4.38
CA GLY A 337 13.77 -22.49 5.02
C GLY A 337 15.15 -21.88 4.80
N PRO A 338 16.13 -22.10 5.70
CA PRO A 338 17.51 -21.70 5.49
C PRO A 338 18.13 -22.47 4.30
N GLU A 339 19.13 -21.86 3.65
CA GLU A 339 19.75 -22.34 2.42
C GLU A 339 20.41 -23.72 2.55
N VAL A 340 19.63 -24.77 2.32
CA VAL A 340 20.14 -26.07 1.83
C VAL A 340 19.24 -26.53 0.69
N MET A 341 19.43 -25.95 -0.50
CA MET A 341 19.08 -26.62 -1.75
C MET A 341 20.26 -27.49 -2.17
N SER A 342 20.18 -28.80 -1.91
CA SER A 342 20.97 -29.75 -2.67
C SER A 342 20.60 -29.63 -4.15
N HIS A 343 21.58 -29.52 -5.04
CA HIS A 343 21.41 -29.21 -6.48
C HIS A 343 20.39 -30.08 -7.26
N ASN A 344 19.98 -31.24 -6.74
CA ASN A 344 19.12 -32.19 -7.45
C ASN A 344 17.65 -31.73 -7.61
N SER A 345 17.12 -30.87 -6.73
CA SER A 345 15.69 -30.49 -6.78
C SER A 345 15.35 -29.35 -7.76
N GLN A 346 16.32 -28.55 -8.20
CA GLN A 346 16.08 -27.53 -9.25
C GLN A 346 15.94 -28.18 -10.64
N VAL A 347 16.76 -29.19 -10.94
CA VAL A 347 16.80 -29.88 -12.25
C VAL A 347 15.47 -30.58 -12.61
N GLN A 348 14.67 -30.93 -11.60
CA GLN A 348 13.43 -31.68 -11.81
C GLN A 348 12.21 -30.78 -12.11
N LEU A 349 12.31 -29.47 -11.85
CA LEU A 349 11.29 -28.47 -12.19
C LEU A 349 11.65 -27.69 -13.47
N SER A 350 12.94 -27.50 -13.79
CA SER A 350 13.37 -26.82 -15.02
C SER A 350 13.00 -27.55 -16.33
N ASN A 351 12.60 -28.83 -16.25
CA ASN A 351 12.18 -29.63 -17.41
C ASN A 351 10.65 -29.61 -17.65
N ARG A 352 9.91 -28.74 -16.97
CA ARG A 352 8.51 -28.46 -17.27
C ARG A 352 8.32 -26.96 -17.28
N ASP A 353 8.09 -26.40 -18.46
CA ASP A 353 7.74 -24.99 -18.65
C ASP A 353 6.42 -24.70 -17.91
N ILE A 354 6.53 -24.17 -16.69
CA ILE A 354 5.40 -23.64 -15.93
C ILE A 354 5.48 -22.13 -16.04
N MET A 355 4.86 -21.61 -17.10
CA MET A 355 4.50 -20.21 -17.21
C MET A 355 3.32 -19.97 -16.25
N ILE A 356 3.53 -19.16 -15.21
CA ILE A 356 2.52 -18.70 -14.25
C ILE A 356 2.08 -17.31 -14.67
#